data_AF-A0A7S1IMW1-F1
#
_entry.id   AF-A0A7S1IMW1-F1
#
_cell.length_a   1.000
_cell.length_b   1.000
_cell.length_c   1.000
_cell.angle_alpha   90.00
_cell.angle_beta   90.00
_cell.angle_gamma   90.00
#
_symmetry.space_group_name_H-M   'P 1'
#
loop_
_entity.id
_entity.type
_entity.pdbx_description
1 polymer ?
#
loop_
_entity_poly.entity_id
_entity_poly.type
_entity_poly.pdbx_seq_one_letter_code
_entity_poly.pdbx_strand_id
1 'polypeptide(L)'
;DDLDASLVANTTPKLVEDLEVLRAHLGVERWGLLLGGSWGSTLTLAYAQAHPGRCDAILLRGVFLFSPEEVDYLFSAGGTAGQNPEAWEKYARYIEDTSADWDRERSNLLGAYWARLTGG
;
A
#
# COMPACT_ATOMS: atom_id res chain seq x y z
N ASP A 1 -24.62 -2.65 0.77
CA ASP A 1 -23.57 -1.62 0.81
C ASP A 1 -22.38 -2.08 -0.01
N ASP A 2 -22.03 -1.29 -1.02
CA ASP A 2 -21.11 -1.60 -2.12
C ASP A 2 -19.61 -1.51 -1.72
N LEU A 3 -19.31 -1.60 -0.42
CA LEU A 3 -17.93 -1.49 0.09
C LEU A 3 -17.22 -2.83 0.10
N ASP A 4 -17.93 -3.95 0.25
CA ASP A 4 -17.34 -5.29 0.11
C ASP A 4 -16.85 -5.56 -1.32
N ALA A 5 -17.46 -4.93 -2.33
CA ALA A 5 -17.02 -5.01 -3.72
C ALA A 5 -15.72 -4.24 -3.99
N SER A 6 -15.34 -3.27 -3.14
CA SER A 6 -14.23 -2.34 -3.37
C SER A 6 -12.83 -2.97 -3.20
N LEU A 7 -12.72 -4.01 -2.38
CA LEU A 7 -11.46 -4.74 -2.16
C LEU A 7 -11.31 -5.96 -3.07
N VAL A 8 -12.42 -6.46 -3.62
CA VAL A 8 -12.39 -7.60 -4.53
C VAL A 8 -11.69 -7.20 -5.84
N ALA A 9 -10.71 -8.00 -6.25
CA ALA A 9 -9.85 -7.75 -7.42
C ALA A 9 -8.98 -6.47 -7.38
N ASN A 10 -8.93 -5.75 -6.25
CA ASN A 10 -8.00 -4.64 -6.06
C ASN A 10 -6.62 -5.17 -5.66
N THR A 11 -5.84 -5.57 -6.67
CA THR A 11 -4.54 -6.21 -6.49
C THR A 11 -3.48 -5.54 -7.35
N THR A 12 -2.21 -5.59 -6.94
CA THR A 12 -1.10 -4.99 -7.71
C THR A 12 -1.05 -5.47 -9.17
N PRO A 13 -1.22 -6.77 -9.49
CA PRO A 13 -1.26 -7.21 -10.88
C PRO A 13 -2.41 -6.57 -11.68
N LYS A 14 -3.59 -6.38 -11.07
CA LYS A 14 -4.71 -5.68 -11.72
C LYS A 14 -4.42 -4.21 -11.97
N LEU A 15 -3.80 -3.53 -11.02
CA LEU A 15 -3.36 -2.15 -11.23
C LEU A 15 -2.29 -2.03 -12.33
N VAL A 16 -1.42 -3.05 -12.48
CA VAL A 16 -0.47 -3.12 -13.60
C VAL A 16 -1.19 -3.32 -14.94
N GLU A 17 -2.21 -4.19 -14.99
CA GLU A 17 -3.06 -4.36 -16.18
C GLU A 17 -3.79 -3.05 -16.55
N ASP A 18 -4.31 -2.33 -15.55
CA ASP A 18 -5.00 -1.05 -15.76
C ASP A 18 -4.07 0.00 -16.40
N LEU A 19 -2.78 0.01 -16.04
CA LEU A 19 -1.79 0.87 -16.69
C LEU A 19 -1.60 0.54 -18.17
N GLU A 20 -1.62 -0.74 -18.58
CA GLU A 20 -1.58 -1.11 -20.00
C GLU A 20 -2.87 -0.74 -20.73
N VAL A 21 -4.03 -0.89 -20.10
CA VAL A 21 -5.32 -0.45 -20.65
C VAL A 21 -5.30 1.05 -20.91
N LEU A 22 -4.85 1.85 -19.94
CA LEU A 22 -4.70 3.30 -20.08
C LEU A 22 -3.67 3.66 -21.17
N ARG A 23 -2.52 2.99 -21.19
CA ARG A 23 -1.47 3.21 -22.21
C ARG A 23 -2.04 3.01 -23.62
N ALA A 24 -2.72 1.89 -23.84
CA ALA A 24 -3.32 1.54 -25.12
C ALA A 24 -4.45 2.49 -25.51
N HIS A 25 -5.33 2.83 -24.56
CA HIS A 25 -6.42 3.77 -24.78
C HIS A 25 -5.92 5.16 -25.22
N LEU A 26 -4.82 5.62 -24.64
CA LEU A 26 -4.18 6.90 -24.97
C LEU A 26 -3.30 6.85 -26.22
N GLY A 27 -3.12 5.67 -26.85
CA GLY A 27 -2.24 5.50 -28.02
C GLY A 27 -0.76 5.73 -27.70
N VAL A 28 -0.35 5.59 -26.45
CA VAL A 28 1.04 5.78 -26.01
C VAL A 28 1.81 4.49 -26.31
N GLU A 29 2.88 4.53 -27.11
CA GLU A 29 3.65 3.31 -27.39
C GLU A 29 4.49 2.86 -26.18
N ARG A 30 5.14 3.84 -25.55
CA ARG A 30 6.02 3.74 -24.38
C ARG A 30 5.80 4.96 -23.50
N TRP A 31 5.80 4.78 -22.18
CA TRP A 31 5.80 5.90 -21.25
C TRP A 31 7.17 6.59 -21.28
N GLY A 32 7.21 7.86 -21.70
CA GLY A 32 8.47 8.62 -21.69
C GLY A 32 9.05 8.79 -20.27
N LEU A 33 8.19 8.84 -19.26
CA LEU A 33 8.57 8.87 -17.85
C LEU A 33 7.48 8.24 -16.99
N LEU A 34 7.86 7.30 -16.13
CA LEU A 34 7.03 6.86 -15.00
C LEU A 34 7.48 7.58 -13.73
N LEU A 35 6.55 8.30 -13.11
CA LEU A 35 6.76 8.99 -11.84
C LEU A 35 6.01 8.25 -10.73
N GLY A 36 6.75 7.65 -9.79
CA GLY A 36 6.17 6.91 -8.66
C GLY A 36 6.65 7.46 -7.32
N GLY A 37 5.73 7.74 -6.39
CA GLY A 37 6.13 8.09 -5.02
C GLY A 37 5.31 7.40 -3.95
N SER A 38 5.92 7.11 -2.80
CA SER A 38 5.30 6.28 -1.74
C SER A 38 4.82 4.94 -2.33
N TRP A 39 3.59 4.50 -2.07
CA TRP A 39 3.01 3.31 -2.73
C TRP A 39 3.13 3.35 -4.27
N GLY A 40 3.07 4.55 -4.87
CA GLY A 40 3.29 4.73 -6.29
C GLY A 40 4.68 4.30 -6.76
N SER A 41 5.72 4.31 -5.91
CA SER A 41 7.01 3.74 -6.28
C SER A 41 6.95 2.22 -6.37
N THR A 42 6.21 1.56 -5.47
CA THR A 42 5.96 0.11 -5.53
C THR A 42 5.27 -0.26 -6.83
N LEU A 43 4.18 0.46 -7.18
CA LEU A 43 3.43 0.22 -8.40
C LEU A 43 4.26 0.51 -9.66
N THR A 44 5.03 1.61 -9.68
CA THR A 44 5.92 1.92 -10.80
C THR A 44 6.96 0.84 -11.01
N LEU A 45 7.57 0.32 -9.95
CA LEU A 45 8.54 -0.78 -10.04
C LEU A 45 7.87 -2.07 -10.52
N ALA A 46 6.70 -2.43 -9.99
CA ALA A 46 5.95 -3.60 -10.42
C ALA A 46 5.59 -3.53 -11.93
N TYR A 47 5.10 -2.38 -12.39
CA TYR A 47 4.81 -2.16 -13.81
C TYR A 47 6.06 -2.26 -14.69
N ALA A 48 7.14 -1.58 -14.31
CA ALA A 48 8.38 -1.59 -15.09
C ALA A 48 9.03 -2.99 -15.16
N GLN A 49 8.90 -3.80 -14.11
CA GLN A 49 9.36 -5.19 -14.11
C GLN A 49 8.50 -6.09 -14.99
N ALA A 50 7.17 -5.91 -14.99
CA ALA A 50 6.26 -6.67 -15.85
C ALA A 50 6.36 -6.27 -17.33
N HIS A 51 6.67 -5.01 -17.61
CA HIS A 51 6.68 -4.43 -18.96
C HIS A 51 7.95 -3.60 -19.24
N PRO A 52 9.16 -4.20 -19.21
CA PRO A 52 10.43 -3.47 -19.30
C PRO A 52 10.61 -2.71 -20.62
N GLY A 53 9.92 -3.12 -21.69
CA GLY A 53 9.92 -2.41 -22.97
C GLY A 53 8.91 -1.25 -23.09
N ARG A 54 8.14 -0.95 -22.03
CA ARG A 54 7.04 0.03 -22.05
C ARG A 54 7.33 1.34 -21.33
N CYS A 55 8.57 1.57 -20.85
CA CYS A 55 8.98 2.84 -20.27
C CYS A 55 10.40 3.22 -20.67
N ASP A 56 10.66 4.52 -20.79
CA ASP A 56 11.98 5.07 -21.13
C ASP A 56 12.77 5.51 -19.90
N ALA A 57 12.08 6.08 -18.91
CA ALA A 57 12.68 6.56 -17.68
C ALA A 57 11.75 6.33 -16.48
N ILE A 58 12.36 6.25 -15.29
CA ILE A 58 11.68 6.12 -14.01
C ILE A 58 12.22 7.18 -13.06
N LEU A 59 11.32 7.91 -12.39
CA LEU A 59 11.64 8.78 -11.26
C LEU A 59 10.86 8.32 -10.03
N LEU A 60 11.59 8.00 -8.96
CA LEU A 60 11.01 7.55 -7.70
C LEU A 60 11.20 8.59 -6.59
N ARG A 61 10.20 8.77 -5.72
CA ARG A 61 10.26 9.66 -4.56
C ARG A 61 9.69 9.02 -3.31
N GLY A 62 10.42 9.06 -2.19
CA GLY A 62 9.95 8.45 -0.93
C GLY A 62 9.63 6.98 -1.15
N VAL A 63 10.66 6.23 -1.54
CA VAL A 63 10.56 4.86 -2.01
C VAL A 63 9.96 3.98 -0.92
N PHE A 64 9.00 3.15 -1.34
CA PHE A 64 8.41 2.07 -0.56
C PHE A 64 8.46 0.81 -1.41
N LEU A 65 9.13 -0.23 -0.94
CA LEU A 65 9.25 -1.52 -1.63
C LEU A 65 8.21 -2.53 -1.13
N PHE A 66 7.46 -2.17 -0.08
CA PHE A 66 6.46 -3.03 0.55
C PHE A 66 7.09 -4.28 1.18
N SER A 67 8.33 -4.17 1.67
CA SER A 67 8.95 -5.28 2.39
C SER A 67 8.28 -5.48 3.75
N PRO A 68 8.33 -6.70 4.34
CA PRO A 68 7.79 -6.94 5.67
C PRO A 68 8.34 -5.97 6.72
N GLU A 69 9.63 -5.65 6.65
CA GLU A 69 10.30 -4.74 7.57
C GLU A 69 9.83 -3.29 7.40
N GLU A 70 9.63 -2.82 6.17
CA GLU A 70 9.10 -1.46 5.94
C GLU A 70 7.65 -1.34 6.42
N VAL A 71 6.83 -2.36 6.17
CA VAL A 71 5.43 -2.40 6.63
C VAL A 71 5.38 -2.44 8.16
N ASP A 72 6.19 -3.27 8.78
CA ASP A 72 6.27 -3.37 10.25
C ASP A 72 6.74 -2.06 10.87
N TYR A 73 7.82 -1.47 10.34
CA TYR A 73 8.34 -0.17 10.79
C TYR A 73 7.28 0.95 10.73
N LEU A 74 6.48 0.97 9.66
CA LEU A 74 5.45 1.99 9.46
C LEU A 74 4.21 1.81 10.35
N PHE A 75 3.76 0.56 10.57
CA PHE A 75 2.40 0.30 11.07
C PHE A 75 2.31 -0.57 12.34
N SER A 76 3.39 -1.26 12.74
CA SER A 76 3.30 -2.27 13.81
C SER A 76 4.42 -2.16 14.85
N ALA A 77 5.67 -1.96 14.46
CA ALA A 77 6.82 -1.86 15.37
C ALA A 77 7.00 -0.49 16.05
N GLY A 78 6.13 0.48 15.75
CA GLY A 78 6.23 1.84 16.30
C GLY A 78 7.45 2.61 15.80
N GLY A 79 8.06 2.21 14.69
CA GLY A 79 9.21 2.89 14.10
C GLY A 79 8.92 4.34 13.72
N THR A 80 7.68 4.63 13.33
CA THR A 80 7.15 5.98 13.06
C THR A 80 6.51 6.64 14.28
N ALA A 81 6.34 5.93 15.40
CA ALA A 81 5.65 6.46 16.58
C ALA A 81 6.31 7.73 17.13
N GLY A 82 7.65 7.79 17.11
CA GLY A 82 8.41 8.97 17.53
C GLY A 82 8.24 10.20 16.63
N GLN A 83 7.79 10.02 15.39
CA GLN A 83 7.57 11.13 14.45
C GLN A 83 6.25 11.86 14.72
N ASN A 84 5.23 11.13 15.18
CA ASN A 84 3.96 11.70 15.63
C ASN A 84 3.36 10.85 16.77
N PRO A 85 3.80 11.06 18.02
CA PRO A 85 3.41 10.21 19.15
C PRO A 85 1.91 10.21 19.44
N GLU A 86 1.26 11.38 19.30
CA GLU A 86 -0.17 11.52 19.55
C GLU A 86 -1.01 10.73 18.52
N ALA A 87 -0.62 10.78 17.25
CA ALA A 87 -1.29 10.00 16.21
C ALA A 87 -1.09 8.48 16.41
N TRP A 88 0.11 8.07 16.82
CA TRP A 88 0.39 6.67 17.14
C TRP A 88 -0.44 6.17 18.31
N GLU A 89 -0.51 6.93 19.41
CA GLU A 89 -1.32 6.58 20.58
C GLU A 89 -2.80 6.44 20.20
N LYS A 90 -3.34 7.37 19.40
CA LYS A 90 -4.72 7.27 18.90
C LYS A 90 -4.96 6.02 18.06
N TYR A 91 -4.02 5.67 17.17
CA TYR A 91 -4.09 4.48 16.33
C TYR A 91 -4.07 3.19 17.17
N ALA A 92 -3.10 3.05 18.07
CA ALA A 92 -2.96 1.87 18.92
C ALA A 92 -4.15 1.74 19.89
N ARG A 93 -4.57 2.85 20.49
CA ARG A 93 -5.70 2.86 21.44
C ARG A 93 -7.02 2.50 20.77
N TYR A 94 -7.26 2.96 19.54
CA TYR A 94 -8.45 2.54 18.80
C TYR A 94 -8.49 1.02 18.63
N ILE A 95 -7.36 0.38 18.33
CA ILE A 95 -7.26 -1.08 18.23
C ILE A 95 -7.50 -1.71 19.61
N GLU A 96 -6.80 -1.26 20.65
CA GLU A 96 -6.93 -1.77 22.02
C GLU A 96 -8.39 -1.70 22.52
N ASP A 97 -9.04 -0.54 22.43
CA ASP A 97 -10.40 -0.29 22.92
C ASP A 97 -11.46 -1.15 22.21
N THR A 98 -11.17 -1.64 21.00
CA THR A 98 -12.08 -2.48 20.20
C THR A 98 -11.62 -3.93 20.09
N SER A 99 -10.57 -4.31 20.84
CA SER A 99 -9.99 -5.65 20.79
C SER A 99 -10.78 -6.66 21.61
N ALA A 100 -11.02 -7.83 21.02
CA ALA A 100 -11.49 -9.01 21.76
C ALA A 100 -10.34 -9.82 22.38
N ASP A 101 -9.10 -9.63 21.91
CA ASP A 101 -7.89 -10.34 22.33
C ASP A 101 -6.65 -9.46 22.10
N TRP A 102 -6.40 -8.56 23.06
CA TRP A 102 -5.35 -7.56 22.94
C TRP A 102 -3.94 -8.16 22.95
N ASP A 103 -3.72 -9.23 23.73
CA ASP A 103 -2.41 -9.88 23.82
C ASP A 103 -1.94 -10.42 22.47
N ARG A 104 -2.89 -10.91 21.66
CA ARG A 104 -2.63 -11.32 20.28
C ARG A 104 -2.48 -10.12 19.35
N GLU A 105 -3.43 -9.18 19.36
CA GLU A 105 -3.52 -8.11 18.37
C GLU A 105 -2.39 -7.08 18.46
N ARG A 106 -1.84 -6.84 19.66
CA ARG A 106 -0.71 -5.90 19.82
C ARG A 106 0.58 -6.31 19.09
N SER A 107 0.67 -7.58 18.67
CA SER A 107 1.81 -8.09 17.87
C SER A 107 1.66 -7.83 16.37
N ASN A 108 0.46 -7.46 15.91
CA ASN A 108 0.18 -7.14 14.51
C ASN A 108 -0.94 -6.08 14.43
N LEU A 109 -0.60 -4.85 14.78
CA LEU A 109 -1.54 -3.73 14.81
C LEU A 109 -2.17 -3.50 13.44
N LEU A 110 -1.39 -3.62 12.35
CA LEU A 110 -1.92 -3.45 10.99
C LEU A 110 -2.99 -4.49 10.66
N GLY A 111 -2.76 -5.76 10.99
CA GLY A 111 -3.74 -6.83 10.79
C GLY A 111 -4.98 -6.65 11.66
N ALA A 112 -4.81 -6.22 12.91
CA ALA A 112 -5.91 -5.91 13.81
C ALA A 112 -6.77 -4.73 13.29
N TYR A 113 -6.13 -3.69 12.78
CA TYR A 113 -6.81 -2.56 12.15
C TYR A 113 -7.55 -2.98 10.87
N TRP A 114 -6.93 -3.82 10.05
CA TRP A 114 -7.55 -4.38 8.85
C TRP A 114 -8.84 -5.16 9.16
N ALA A 115 -8.86 -5.99 10.20
CA ALA A 115 -10.06 -6.72 10.61
C ALA A 115 -11.22 -5.76 10.93
N ARG A 116 -10.96 -4.67 11.65
CA ARG A 116 -11.97 -3.64 11.97
C ARG A 116 -12.47 -2.91 10.74
N LEU A 117 -11.59 -2.60 9.80
CA LEU A 117 -11.97 -1.94 8.53
C LEU A 117 -12.85 -2.82 7.65
N THR A 118 -12.69 -4.13 7.72
CA THR A 118 -13.37 -5.11 6.84
C THR A 118 -14.52 -5.85 7.52
N GLY A 119 -14.92 -5.42 8.73
CA GLY A 119 -16.06 -5.98 9.46
C GLY A 119 -15.84 -7.40 9.98
N GLY A 120 -14.58 -7.78 10.22
CA GLY A 120 -14.20 -9.06 10.83
C GLY A 120 -14.58 -9.18 12.30
#